data_AF-A0A0K0PJG1-F1
#
_entry.id   AF-A0A0K0PJG1-F1
#
_cell.length_a   1.000
_cell.length_b   1.000
_cell.length_c   1.000
_cell.angle_alpha   90.00
_cell.angle_beta   90.00
_cell.angle_gamma   90.00
#
_symmetry.space_group_name_H-M   'P 1'
#
loop_
_entity.id
_entity.type
_entity.pdbx_description
1 polymer ?
#
loop_
_entity_poly.entity_id
_entity_poly.type
_entity_poly.pdbx_seq_one_letter_code
_entity_poly.pdbx_strand_id
1 'polypeptide(L)'
;WQIMINGESYKPIVAEAAKKSADKVFNRICVTHLLMDDGKENRVAGAVGFNVRTGDYHVFKSKAVIVAAGGASNIFRPKSVGEGAGRVWYAPWSSGSAYGLLINAGAKMTQMENRIVLARFKDGYGPVG
;
A
#
# COMPACT_ATOMS: atom_id res chain seq x y z
N TRP A 1 -15.43 -23.39 3.62
CA TRP A 1 -16.50 -22.71 4.38
C TRP A 1 -16.40 -21.22 4.10
N GLN A 2 -17.51 -20.53 3.88
CA GLN A 2 -17.53 -19.06 3.81
C GLN A 2 -18.29 -18.54 5.04
N ILE A 3 -17.78 -17.49 5.67
CA ILE A 3 -18.46 -16.81 6.77
C ILE A 3 -18.95 -15.49 6.20
N MET A 4 -20.27 -15.33 6.15
CA MET A 4 -20.90 -14.11 5.65
C MET A 4 -20.88 -13.05 6.75
N ILE A 5 -20.57 -11.81 6.38
CA ILE A 5 -20.58 -10.65 7.28
C ILE A 5 -21.24 -9.46 6.59
N ASN A 6 -21.87 -8.59 7.37
CA ASN A 6 -22.33 -7.28 6.90
C ASN A 6 -21.16 -6.29 6.98
N GLY A 7 -20.28 -6.34 5.98
CA GLY A 7 -18.92 -5.78 6.05
C GLY A 7 -18.76 -4.31 5.64
N GLU A 8 -19.83 -3.55 5.44
CA GLU A 8 -19.76 -2.15 4.98
C GLU A 8 -18.80 -1.30 5.84
N SER A 9 -18.91 -1.45 7.17
CA SER A 9 -18.10 -0.71 8.14
C SER A 9 -16.80 -1.43 8.55
N TYR A 10 -16.36 -2.46 7.82
CA TYR A 10 -15.20 -3.26 8.24
C TYR A 10 -13.93 -2.41 8.39
N LYS A 11 -13.62 -1.55 7.41
CA LYS A 11 -12.45 -0.66 7.49
C LYS A 11 -12.58 0.39 8.60
N PRO A 12 -13.70 1.13 8.75
CA PRO A 12 -13.91 2.03 9.88
C PRO A 12 -13.67 1.37 11.25
N ILE A 13 -14.23 0.18 11.49
CA ILE A 13 -14.10 -0.55 12.77
C ILE A 13 -12.62 -0.85 13.07
N VAL A 14 -11.89 -1.42 12.11
CA VAL A 14 -10.47 -1.75 12.30
C VAL A 14 -9.62 -0.48 12.45
N ALA A 15 -9.94 0.58 11.70
CA ALA A 15 -9.22 1.84 11.78
C ALA A 15 -9.41 2.55 13.13
N GLU A 16 -10.61 2.48 13.72
CA GLU A 16 -10.89 3.03 15.04
C GLU A 16 -10.05 2.34 16.11
N ALA A 17 -10.01 0.99 16.10
CA ALA A 17 -9.17 0.22 17.02
C ALA A 17 -7.69 0.59 16.88
N ALA A 18 -7.18 0.64 15.65
CA ALA A 18 -5.79 1.03 15.39
C ALA A 18 -5.47 2.45 15.87
N LYS A 19 -6.39 3.41 15.65
CA LYS A 19 -6.22 4.80 16.08
C LYS A 19 -6.20 4.92 17.61
N LYS A 20 -7.00 4.12 18.33
CA LYS A 20 -6.99 4.09 19.80
C LYS A 20 -5.68 3.55 20.37
N SER A 21 -5.01 2.66 19.66
CA SER A 21 -3.76 2.04 20.10
C SER A 21 -2.48 2.74 19.63
N ALA A 22 -2.56 3.63 18.64
CA ALA A 22 -1.39 4.27 18.06
C ALA A 22 -0.99 5.55 18.80
N ASP A 23 0.30 5.71 19.10
CA ASP A 23 0.83 6.95 19.72
C ASP A 23 0.63 8.17 18.81
N LYS A 24 0.88 8.00 17.51
CA LYS A 24 0.78 9.05 16.49
C LYS A 24 0.29 8.46 15.17
N VAL A 25 -0.58 9.20 14.49
CA VAL A 25 -1.05 8.85 13.15
C VAL A 25 -0.81 10.03 12.23
N PHE A 26 0.01 9.81 11.20
CA PHE A 26 0.28 10.80 10.16
C PHE A 26 -0.51 10.43 8.90
N ASN A 27 -1.47 11.28 8.54
CA ASN A 27 -2.28 11.11 7.34
C ASN A 27 -1.76 11.99 6.20
N ARG A 28 -2.10 11.61 4.95
CA ARG A 28 -1.78 12.39 3.74
C ARG A 28 -0.28 12.56 3.48
N ILE A 29 0.56 11.71 4.04
CA ILE A 29 1.99 11.66 3.71
C ILE A 29 2.22 10.52 2.72
N CYS A 30 2.75 10.87 1.55
CA CYS A 30 3.23 9.88 0.58
C CYS A 30 4.69 9.57 0.90
N VAL A 31 4.96 8.36 1.40
CA VAL A 31 6.33 7.87 1.61
C VAL A 31 6.92 7.48 0.26
N THR A 32 8.12 7.98 -0.04
CA THR A 32 8.77 7.79 -1.34
C THR A 32 10.04 6.93 -1.25
N HIS A 33 10.78 7.01 -0.13
CA HIS A 33 12.03 6.28 0.05
C HIS A 33 12.18 5.79 1.49
N LEU A 34 12.87 4.66 1.64
CA LEU A 34 13.42 4.24 2.93
C LEU A 34 14.80 4.89 3.12
N LEU A 35 15.15 5.15 4.37
CA LEU A 35 16.49 5.59 4.75
C LEU A 35 17.29 4.39 5.26
N MET A 36 18.52 4.26 4.80
CA MET A 36 19.46 3.24 5.27
C MET A 36 20.45 3.88 6.26
N ASP A 37 21.05 3.06 7.12
CA ASP A 37 22.04 3.48 8.12
C ASP A 37 23.43 3.59 7.46
N ASP A 38 24.07 4.75 7.57
CA ASP A 38 25.39 4.99 7.00
C ASP A 38 26.51 4.21 7.73
N GLY A 39 26.31 3.87 9.00
CA GLY A 39 27.30 3.18 9.83
C GLY A 39 27.10 1.66 9.90
N LYS A 40 25.96 1.14 9.41
CA LYS A 40 25.62 -0.28 9.44
C LYS A 40 25.04 -0.72 8.12
N GLU A 41 25.81 -1.51 7.39
CA GLU A 41 25.38 -2.09 6.12
C GLU A 41 24.05 -2.85 6.28
N ASN A 42 23.17 -2.71 5.29
CA ASN A 42 21.90 -3.40 5.19
C ASN A 42 20.96 -3.19 6.41
N ARG A 43 21.00 -1.99 7.01
CA ARG A 43 20.15 -1.62 8.14
C ARG A 43 19.25 -0.44 7.77
N VAL A 44 17.94 -0.58 7.95
CA VAL A 44 17.01 0.54 7.81
C VAL A 44 17.17 1.53 8.97
N ALA A 45 17.15 2.83 8.68
CA ALA A 45 17.23 3.93 9.64
C ALA A 45 15.95 4.78 9.68
N GLY A 46 15.02 4.59 8.73
CA GLY A 46 13.85 5.44 8.63
C GLY A 46 13.14 5.41 7.29
N ALA A 47 12.36 6.45 7.05
CA ALA A 47 11.70 6.72 5.78
C ALA A 47 11.50 8.22 5.56
N VAL A 48 11.35 8.61 4.31
CA VAL A 48 11.04 9.98 3.91
C VAL A 48 9.83 10.04 3.01
N GLY A 49 9.12 11.16 3.10
CA GLY A 49 7.93 11.41 2.30
C GLY A 49 7.56 12.88 2.34
N PHE A 50 6.47 13.21 1.67
CA PHE A 50 5.93 14.57 1.70
C PHE A 50 4.42 14.54 1.92
N ASN A 51 3.91 15.59 2.53
CA ASN A 51 2.48 15.77 2.71
C ASN A 51 1.86 16.22 1.38
N VAL A 52 0.93 15.44 0.84
CA VAL A 52 0.31 15.70 -0.47
C VAL A 52 -0.67 16.88 -0.47
N ARG A 53 -0.92 17.51 0.69
CA ARG A 53 -1.76 18.71 0.81
C ARG A 53 -0.94 19.98 1.01
N THR A 54 0.12 19.92 1.80
CA THR A 54 0.92 21.10 2.17
C THR A 54 2.26 21.17 1.44
N GLY A 55 2.75 20.05 0.92
CA GLY A 55 4.10 19.95 0.35
C GLY A 55 5.20 19.74 1.40
N ASP A 56 4.85 19.73 2.70
CA ASP A 56 5.84 19.60 3.78
C ASP A 56 6.63 18.31 3.65
N TYR A 57 7.95 18.41 3.74
CA TYR A 57 8.85 17.27 3.72
C TYR A 57 8.96 16.66 5.12
N HIS A 58 8.81 15.33 5.19
CA HIS A 58 8.85 14.59 6.44
C HIS A 58 9.99 13.58 6.45
N VAL A 59 10.76 13.60 7.53
CA VAL A 59 11.82 12.64 7.82
C VAL A 59 11.43 11.84 9.07
N PHE A 60 11.21 10.55 8.90
CA PHE A 60 10.92 9.62 10.00
C PHE A 60 12.19 8.83 10.32
N LYS A 61 12.79 9.08 11.48
CA LYS A 61 13.89 8.26 12.02
C LYS A 61 13.30 7.14 12.87
N SER A 62 13.71 5.90 12.62
CA SER A 62 13.14 4.74 13.31
C SER A 62 14.11 3.58 13.41
N LYS A 63 14.05 2.85 14.52
CA LYS A 63 14.81 1.60 14.71
C LYS A 63 14.21 0.43 13.93
N ALA A 64 12.94 0.46 13.54
CA ALA A 64 12.32 -0.58 12.74
C ALA A 64 11.25 0.06 11.84
N VAL A 65 11.10 -0.47 10.63
CA VAL A 65 10.11 0.00 9.65
C VAL A 65 9.31 -1.19 9.17
N ILE A 66 7.98 -1.05 9.15
CA ILE A 66 7.07 -2.02 8.54
C ILE A 66 6.43 -1.34 7.34
N VAL A 67 6.58 -1.92 6.14
CA VAL A 67 5.98 -1.41 4.91
C VAL A 67 4.70 -2.20 4.62
N ALA A 68 3.55 -1.59 4.89
CA ALA A 68 2.22 -2.18 4.68
C ALA A 68 1.43 -1.42 3.60
N ALA A 69 2.07 -1.10 2.47
CA ALA A 69 1.53 -0.21 1.43
C ALA A 69 0.67 -0.91 0.35
N GLY A 70 0.21 -2.15 0.61
CA GLY A 70 -0.58 -2.94 -0.34
C GLY A 70 0.23 -3.49 -1.52
N GLY A 71 -0.46 -4.13 -2.46
CA GLY A 71 0.14 -4.70 -3.68
C GLY A 71 0.34 -3.68 -4.80
N ALA A 72 0.22 -4.15 -6.05
CA ALA A 72 0.31 -3.32 -7.25
C ALA A 72 -0.90 -3.53 -8.17
N SER A 73 -1.55 -2.44 -8.54
CA SER A 73 -2.64 -2.36 -9.54
C SER A 73 -2.22 -1.46 -10.69
N ASN A 74 -2.93 -1.52 -11.81
CA ASN A 74 -2.67 -0.69 -13.00
C ASN A 74 -1.27 -0.86 -13.64
N ILE A 75 -0.57 -1.95 -13.32
CA ILE A 75 0.68 -2.33 -14.00
C ILE A 75 0.41 -2.83 -15.43
N PHE A 76 -0.73 -3.49 -15.64
CA PHE A 76 -1.19 -3.95 -16.95
C PHE A 76 -2.35 -3.09 -17.43
N ARG A 77 -2.48 -2.93 -18.76
CA ARG A 77 -3.61 -2.20 -19.36
C ARG A 77 -4.94 -2.87 -18.99
N PRO A 78 -5.89 -2.16 -18.35
CA PRO A 78 -7.19 -2.71 -18.00
C PRO A 78 -8.06 -2.96 -19.25
N LYS A 79 -9.14 -3.75 -19.09
CA LYS A 79 -10.10 -4.04 -20.17
C LYS A 79 -10.94 -2.83 -20.56
N SER A 80 -11.30 -1.99 -19.59
CA SER A 80 -11.95 -0.70 -19.83
C SER A 80 -10.90 0.41 -19.83
N VAL A 81 -10.92 1.26 -20.86
CA VAL A 81 -10.03 2.42 -21.01
C VAL A 81 -10.82 3.73 -20.92
N GLY A 82 -10.15 4.87 -20.74
CA GLY A 82 -10.80 6.16 -20.46
C GLY A 82 -11.24 6.26 -19.00
N GLU A 83 -12.46 6.73 -18.73
CA GLU A 83 -13.01 6.82 -17.37
C GLU A 83 -13.06 5.47 -16.64
N GLY A 84 -13.17 4.38 -17.41
CA GLY A 84 -13.15 3.01 -16.91
C GLY A 84 -11.77 2.49 -16.47
N ALA A 85 -10.69 3.28 -16.59
CA ALA A 85 -9.35 2.81 -16.24
C ALA A 85 -9.14 2.67 -14.72
N GLY A 86 -9.83 3.49 -13.90
CA GLY A 86 -9.76 3.39 -12.42
C GLY A 86 -10.54 2.18 -11.86
N ARG A 87 -11.22 1.46 -12.74
CA ARG A 87 -12.25 0.48 -12.46
C ARG A 87 -11.65 -0.94 -12.47
N VAL A 88 -10.61 -1.10 -11.65
CA VAL A 88 -9.85 -2.35 -11.43
C VAL A 88 -10.42 -3.18 -10.27
N TRP A 89 -10.15 -4.49 -10.28
CA TRP A 89 -10.62 -5.39 -9.22
C TRP A 89 -9.93 -5.17 -7.87
N TYR A 90 -8.61 -5.03 -7.89
CA TYR A 90 -7.82 -4.72 -6.70
C TYR A 90 -7.78 -3.20 -6.48
N ALA A 91 -7.29 -2.75 -5.33
CA ALA A 91 -7.31 -1.34 -4.96
C ALA A 91 -6.54 -0.45 -5.98
N PRO A 92 -7.21 0.51 -6.66
CA PRO A 92 -6.59 1.32 -7.72
C PRO A 92 -5.47 2.25 -7.23
N TRP A 93 -5.49 2.59 -5.95
CA TRP A 93 -4.46 3.42 -5.28
C TRP A 93 -3.21 2.63 -4.86
N SER A 94 -3.22 1.29 -4.99
CA SER A 94 -2.04 0.46 -4.69
C SER A 94 -1.09 0.47 -5.89
N SER A 95 -0.07 1.32 -5.85
CA SER A 95 0.88 1.55 -6.96
C SER A 95 2.13 0.64 -6.93
N GLY A 96 2.18 -0.33 -6.02
CA GLY A 96 3.38 -1.16 -5.83
C GLY A 96 4.45 -0.54 -4.95
N SER A 97 4.12 0.50 -4.16
CA SER A 97 5.07 1.11 -3.21
C SER A 97 5.67 0.10 -2.23
N ALA A 98 4.92 -0.92 -1.82
CA ALA A 98 5.45 -1.96 -0.93
C ALA A 98 6.63 -2.73 -1.56
N TYR A 99 6.64 -2.89 -2.88
CA TYR A 99 7.73 -3.53 -3.60
C TYR A 99 8.86 -2.53 -3.89
N GLY A 100 8.54 -1.37 -4.46
CA GLY A 100 9.53 -0.38 -4.86
C GLY A 100 10.39 0.12 -3.69
N LEU A 101 9.77 0.39 -2.54
CA LEU A 101 10.48 0.82 -1.33
C LEU A 101 11.46 -0.25 -0.83
N LEU A 102 11.03 -1.51 -0.83
CA LEU A 102 11.81 -2.61 -0.28
C LEU A 102 12.92 -3.07 -1.23
N ILE A 103 12.64 -3.15 -2.53
CA ILE A 103 13.63 -3.50 -3.56
C ILE A 103 14.79 -2.50 -3.55
N ASN A 104 14.48 -1.20 -3.49
CA ASN A 104 15.52 -0.15 -3.44
C ASN A 104 16.33 -0.20 -2.13
N ALA A 105 15.77 -0.74 -1.06
CA ALA A 105 16.47 -0.97 0.21
C ALA A 105 17.28 -2.27 0.23
N GLY A 106 17.32 -3.03 -0.86
CA GLY A 106 18.04 -4.32 -0.94
C GLY A 106 17.30 -5.50 -0.32
N ALA A 107 16.01 -5.37 -0.01
CA ALA A 107 15.22 -6.47 0.52
C ALA A 107 15.03 -7.57 -0.55
N LYS A 108 15.19 -8.83 -0.13
CA LYS A 108 14.97 -9.98 -1.02
C LYS A 108 13.48 -10.14 -1.28
N MET A 109 13.13 -10.24 -2.56
CA MET A 109 11.76 -10.53 -3.01
C MET A 109 11.63 -12.01 -3.35
N THR A 110 10.41 -12.54 -3.35
CA THR A 110 10.11 -13.93 -3.70
C THR A 110 8.81 -14.00 -4.51
N GLN A 111 8.72 -14.98 -5.42
CA GLN A 111 7.55 -15.23 -6.25
C GLN A 111 7.02 -13.97 -6.98
N MET A 112 7.90 -13.06 -7.43
CA MET A 112 7.51 -11.81 -8.10
C MET A 112 6.89 -12.04 -9.48
N GLU A 113 7.09 -13.23 -10.07
CA GLU A 113 6.43 -13.70 -11.28
C GLU A 113 4.97 -14.09 -11.07
N ASN A 114 4.57 -14.38 -9.82
CA ASN A 114 3.21 -14.77 -9.50
C ASN A 114 2.26 -13.58 -9.61
N ARG A 115 1.27 -13.71 -10.48
CA ARG A 115 0.21 -12.71 -10.68
C ARG A 115 -1.16 -13.32 -10.50
N ILE A 116 -2.08 -12.51 -9.99
CA ILE A 116 -3.46 -12.91 -9.80
C ILE A 116 -4.32 -12.33 -10.94
N VAL A 117 -4.99 -13.21 -11.67
CA VAL A 117 -5.97 -12.86 -12.72
C VAL A 117 -7.30 -13.49 -12.34
N LEU A 118 -8.35 -12.69 -12.16
CA LEU A 118 -9.60 -13.17 -11.57
C LEU A 118 -10.74 -13.12 -12.58
N ALA A 119 -11.53 -14.20 -12.59
CA ALA A 119 -12.83 -14.24 -13.25
C ALA A 119 -13.86 -13.56 -12.36
N ARG A 120 -14.44 -12.45 -12.84
CA ARG A 120 -15.49 -11.66 -12.17
C ARG A 120 -16.55 -11.26 -13.18
N PHE A 121 -17.66 -10.69 -12.71
CA PHE A 121 -18.63 -10.07 -13.59
C PHE A 121 -17.95 -9.04 -14.50
N LYS A 122 -18.26 -9.11 -15.79
CA LYS A 122 -17.69 -8.23 -16.80
C LYS A 122 -17.94 -6.77 -16.40
N ASP A 123 -16.89 -5.98 -16.42
CA ASP A 123 -16.92 -4.55 -16.08
C ASP A 123 -17.46 -4.25 -14.67
N GLY A 124 -17.59 -5.24 -13.77
CA GLY A 124 -18.00 -5.07 -12.37
C GLY A 124 -16.81 -4.88 -11.42
N TYR A 125 -17.01 -4.14 -10.33
CA TYR A 125 -15.94 -3.67 -9.44
C TYR A 125 -16.02 -4.25 -8.04
N GLY A 126 -14.85 -4.37 -7.41
CA GLY A 126 -14.68 -4.67 -6.00
C GLY A 126 -14.57 -6.16 -5.68
N PRO A 127 -13.93 -6.51 -4.55
CA PRO A 127 -14.20 -7.77 -3.89
C PRO A 127 -15.70 -7.77 -3.56
N VAL A 128 -16.46 -8.62 -4.24
CA VAL A 128 -17.89 -8.83 -3.98
C VAL A 128 -18.11 -9.03 -2.48
N GLY A 129 -18.88 -8.11 -1.90
CA GLY A 129 -19.56 -8.19 -0.61
C GLY A 129 -21.00 -7.79 -0.85
#